data_AF-A0A2H9RJZ9-F1
#
_entry.id   AF-A0A2H9RJZ9-F1
#
_cell.length_a   1.000
_cell.length_b   1.000
_cell.length_c   1.000
_cell.angle_alpha   90.00
_cell.angle_beta   90.00
_cell.angle_gamma   90.00
#
_symmetry.space_group_name_H-M   'P 1'
#
loop_
_entity.id
_entity.type
_entity.pdbx_description
1 polymer ?
#
loop_
_entity_poly.entity_id
_entity_poly.type
_entity_poly.pdbx_seq_one_letter_code
_entity_poly.pdbx_strand_id
1 'polypeptide(L)' 'MSSRGQVVIPLDMRKDIKEGEKLIVIKRDDEIILKKSISETALWSEKSLAKTWLNEEEDEAWKDL' A
#
# COMPACT_ATOMS: atom_id res chain seq x y z
N MET A 1 -15.26 15.89 -10.11
CA MET A 1 -14.00 15.13 -10.35
C MET A 1 -13.55 15.33 -11.77
N SER A 2 -12.24 15.35 -12.06
CA SER A 2 -11.77 15.42 -13.46
C SER A 2 -12.23 14.18 -14.24
N SER A 3 -12.27 14.26 -15.57
CA SER A 3 -12.68 13.16 -16.45
C SER A 3 -11.87 11.86 -16.26
N ARG A 4 -10.71 11.94 -15.60
CA ARG A 4 -9.82 10.80 -15.30
C ARG A 4 -9.75 10.44 -13.81
N GLY A 5 -10.60 11.03 -12.97
CA GLY A 5 -10.57 10.78 -11.51
C GLY A 5 -9.33 11.33 -10.81
N GLN A 6 -8.72 12.40 -11.34
CA GLN A 6 -7.52 13.00 -10.75
C GLN A 6 -7.88 13.92 -9.59
N VAL A 7 -7.09 13.83 -8.52
CA VAL A 7 -7.12 14.76 -7.37
C VAL A 7 -5.86 15.62 -7.37
N VAL A 8 -6.00 16.89 -6.99
CA VAL A 8 -4.89 17.83 -6.95
C VAL A 8 -4.35 17.90 -5.52
N ILE A 9 -3.03 17.68 -5.36
CA ILE A 9 -2.34 17.90 -4.09
C ILE A 9 -2.00 19.41 -3.98
N PRO A 10 -2.36 20.12 -2.91
CA PRO A 10 -2.00 21.52 -2.69
C PRO A 10 -0.48 21.77 -2.71
N LEU A 11 -0.04 22.97 -3.14
CA LEU A 11 1.38 23.29 -3.36
C LEU A 11 2.24 23.17 -2.09
N ASP A 12 1.69 23.59 -0.95
CA ASP A 12 2.32 23.54 0.37
C ASP A 12 2.57 22.10 0.86
N MET A 13 1.75 21.14 0.41
CA MET A 13 1.90 19.70 0.70
C MET A 13 2.86 18.98 -0.25
N ARG A 14 3.29 19.62 -1.35
CA ARG A 14 4.20 19.01 -2.35
C ARG A 14 5.68 19.12 -1.99
N LYS A 15 6.06 19.74 -0.88
CA LYS A 15 7.47 20.00 -0.54
C LYS A 15 8.36 18.76 -0.65
N ASP A 16 7.82 17.61 -0.27
CA ASP A 16 8.53 16.34 -0.32
C ASP A 16 8.12 15.46 -1.52
N ILE A 17 7.33 15.93 -2.47
CA ILE A 17 6.86 15.14 -3.62
C ILE A 17 7.37 15.77 -4.90
N LYS A 18 8.22 15.05 -5.64
CA LYS A 18 8.74 15.52 -6.93
C LYS A 18 7.80 15.12 -8.07
N GLU A 19 7.79 15.93 -9.12
CA GLU A 19 7.06 15.59 -10.34
C GLU A 19 7.61 14.28 -10.95
N GLY A 20 6.71 13.39 -11.38
CA GLY A 20 7.05 12.06 -11.90
C GLY A 20 7.37 11.01 -10.83
N GLU A 21 7.38 11.37 -9.55
CA GLU A 21 7.61 10.44 -8.45
C GLU A 21 6.42 9.47 -8.30
N LYS A 22 6.71 8.17 -8.18
CA LYS A 22 5.69 7.14 -7.94
C LYS A 22 5.36 7.09 -6.46
N LEU A 23 4.07 7.19 -6.13
CA LEU A 23 3.56 7.06 -4.77
C LEU A 23 2.77 5.77 -4.64
N ILE A 24 2.73 5.26 -3.42
CA ILE A 24 1.93 4.11 -3.07
C ILE A 24 0.56 4.60 -2.65
N VAL A 25 -0.48 4.04 -3.25
CA VAL A 25 -1.89 4.35 -2.97
C VAL A 25 -2.50 3.17 -2.24
N ILE A 26 -2.97 3.40 -1.02
CA ILE A 26 -3.67 2.40 -0.22
C ILE A 26 -5.10 2.89 -0.02
N LYS A 27 -6.09 2.08 -0.39
CA LYS A 27 -7.49 2.34 -0.09
C LYS A 27 -7.88 1.52 1.14
N ARG A 28 -8.46 2.18 2.14
CA ARG A 28 -9.00 1.53 3.34
C ARG A 28 -10.35 2.14 3.64
N ASP A 29 -11.40 1.33 3.57
CA ASP A 29 -12.78 1.78 3.81
C ASP A 29 -13.12 3.04 2.98
N ASP A 30 -13.33 4.17 3.65
CA ASP A 30 -13.64 5.48 3.07
C ASP A 30 -12.41 6.41 2.93
N GLU A 31 -11.21 5.89 3.18
CA GLU A 31 -9.95 6.64 3.16
C GLU A 31 -9.02 6.22 2.00
N ILE A 32 -8.29 7.21 1.47
CA ILE A 32 -7.17 7.01 0.53
C ILE A 32 -5.91 7.54 1.19
N ILE A 33 -4.94 6.66 1.38
CA ILE A 33 -3.65 6.98 1.99
C ILE A 33 -2.58 6.97 0.90
N LEU A 34 -1.84 8.08 0.79
CA LEU A 34 -0.71 8.23 -0.11
C LEU A 34 0.59 8.16 0.71
N LYS A 35 1.52 7.27 0.31
CA LYS A 35 2.84 7.14 0.95
C LYS A 35 3.96 7.26 -0.08
N LYS A 36 5.07 7.91 0.30
CA LYS A 36 6.28 8.00 -0.53
C LYS A 36 7.05 6.68 -0.62
N SER A 37 7.08 5.93 0.47
CA SER A 37 7.73 4.64 0.54
C SER A 37 7.06 3.76 1.60
N ILE A 38 7.25 2.46 1.47
CA ILE A 38 7.00 1.52 2.57
C ILE A 38 8.28 1.50 3.42
N SER A 39 8.13 1.51 4.74
CA SER A 39 9.26 1.31 5.65
C SER A 39 9.96 -0.01 5.32
N GLU A 40 11.30 -0.05 5.30
CA GLU A 40 12.04 -1.29 5.08
C GLU A 40 11.60 -2.40 6.05
N THR A 41 11.28 -2.03 7.28
CA THR A 41 10.75 -2.95 8.29
C THR A 41 9.41 -3.58 7.88
N ALA A 42 8.51 -2.82 7.25
CA ALA A 42 7.23 -3.35 6.76
C ALA A 42 7.47 -4.30 5.59
N LEU A 43 8.37 -3.95 4.67
CA LEU A 43 8.75 -4.82 3.54
C LEU A 43 9.40 -6.13 4.00
N TRP A 44 10.22 -6.07 5.04
CA TRP A 44 10.85 -7.26 5.64
C TRP A 44 9.85 -8.11 6.43
N SER A 45 8.89 -7.47 7.11
CA SER A 45 7.83 -8.20 7.82
C SER A 45 6.96 -8.98 6.84
N GLU A 46 6.54 -8.38 5.72
CA GLU A 46 5.78 -9.06 4.67
C GLU A 46 6.57 -10.23 4.08
N LYS A 47 7.86 -10.04 3.74
CA LYS A 47 8.71 -11.14 3.26
C LYS A 47 8.92 -12.26 4.28
N SER A 48 8.95 -11.93 5.56
CA SER A 48 9.13 -12.91 6.63
C SER A 48 7.84 -13.69 6.89
N LEU A 49 6.70 -13.00 6.90
CA LEU A 49 5.38 -13.58 7.10
C LEU A 49 4.87 -14.34 5.87
N ALA A 50 5.23 -13.94 4.66
CA ALA A 50 4.90 -14.69 3.45
C ALA A 50 5.44 -16.13 3.49
N LYS A 51 6.57 -16.36 4.17
CA LYS A 51 7.11 -17.70 4.36
C LYS A 51 6.29 -18.55 5.33
N THR A 52 5.58 -17.93 6.27
CA THR A 52 4.76 -18.65 7.24
C THR A 52 3.32 -18.81 6.77
N TRP A 53 2.82 -17.98 5.86
CA TRP A 53 1.45 -18.03 5.34
C TRP A 53 1.29 -18.94 4.11
N LEU A 54 2.36 -19.12 3.32
CA LEU A 54 2.37 -20.00 2.14
C LEU A 54 2.87 -21.41 2.51
N ASN A 55 2.19 -22.09 3.41
CA ASN A 55 2.46 -23.49 3.70
C ASN A 55 1.18 -24.33 3.66
N GLU A 56 1.31 -25.61 3.33
CA GLU A 56 0.18 -26.53 3.15
C GLU A 56 -0.68 -26.68 4.43
N GLU A 57 -0.09 -26.51 5.63
CA GLU A 57 -0.83 -26.60 6.89
C GLU A 57 -1.77 -25.40 7.10
N GLU A 58 -1.35 -24.18 6.76
CA GLU A 58 -2.23 -23.01 6.83
C GLU A 58 -3.29 -23.04 5.72
N ASP A 59 -2.93 -23.41 4.48
CA ASP A 59 -3.91 -23.55 3.39
C ASP A 59 -5.04 -24.54 3.75
N GLU A 60 -4.73 -25.65 4.42
CA GLU A 60 -5.74 -26.58 4.95
C GLU A 60 -6.52 -26.01 6.14
N ALA A 61 -5.90 -25.19 7.00
CA ALA A 61 -6.58 -24.55 8.13
C ALA A 61 -7.60 -23.47 7.70
N TRP A 62 -7.37 -22.81 6.57
CA TRP A 62 -8.25 -21.76 6.03
C TRP A 62 -9.25 -22.23 4.97
N LYS A 63 -9.18 -23.50 4.54
CA LYS A 63 -10.00 -24.10 3.48
C LYS A 63 -11.50 -24.09 3.72
N ASP A 64 -11.92 -24.13 5.00
CA ASP A 64 -13.33 -24.26 5.40
C ASP A 64 -13.90 -22.98 6.07
N LEU A 65 -13.20 -21.85 5.93
CA LEU A 65 -13.57 -20.53 6.47
C LEU A 65 -14.12 -19.61 5.37
#